data_AF-A0A0R1VPG5-F1
#
_entry.id   AF-A0A0R1VPG5-F1
#
_cell.length_a   1.000
_cell.length_b   1.000
_cell.length_c   1.000
_cell.angle_alpha   90.00
_cell.angle_beta   90.00
_cell.angle_gamma   90.00
#
_symmetry.space_group_name_H-M   'P 1'
#
loop_
_entity.id
_entity.type
_entity.pdbx_description
1 polymer ?
#
loop_
_entity_poly.entity_id
_entity_poly.type
_entity_poly.pdbx_seq_one_letter_code
_entity_poly.pdbx_strand_id
1 'polypeptide(L)'
;MLNNELSAEMVDHLTAGILKKYNDKLLSAVQRMFPELDIKEVQSLDDVNRNALGERAVVHVIARDAKRGKYGLIIQVGSQRAGENILEVANGYQEEIIFGRLGCPEEEFKAAYVVFLCREDPFGKGKFRYEYFGGKYDKRTGKTTPAPNVIFFNLDNEDEEIF
;
A
#
# COMPACT_ATOMS: atom_id res chain seq x y z
N MET A 1 -1.80 30.53 6.08
CA MET A 1 -0.35 30.28 6.02
C MET A 1 0.01 29.07 6.90
N LEU A 2 -0.55 27.88 6.61
CA LEU A 2 -0.25 26.62 7.33
C LEU A 2 0.49 25.62 6.43
N ASN A 3 0.34 25.71 5.11
CA ASN A 3 0.97 24.81 4.14
C ASN A 3 2.51 24.92 4.09
N ASN A 4 3.11 25.95 4.69
CA ASN A 4 4.57 26.10 4.77
C ASN A 4 5.18 25.53 6.07
N GLU A 5 4.35 25.10 7.05
CA GLU A 5 4.83 24.59 8.34
C GLU A 5 4.85 23.06 8.42
N LEU A 6 4.05 22.38 7.59
CA LEU A 6 4.00 20.91 7.54
C LEU A 6 4.92 20.39 6.45
N SER A 7 5.91 19.57 6.83
CA SER A 7 6.72 18.87 5.84
C SER A 7 5.91 17.81 5.10
N ALA A 8 6.36 17.44 3.91
CA ALA A 8 5.75 16.38 3.12
C ALA A 8 5.67 15.06 3.94
N GLU A 9 6.74 14.70 4.65
CA GLU A 9 6.76 13.53 5.55
C GLU A 9 5.70 13.61 6.64
N MET A 10 5.48 14.78 7.25
CA MET A 10 4.43 14.96 8.26
C MET A 10 3.04 14.69 7.69
N VAL A 11 2.77 15.14 6.46
CA VAL A 11 1.50 14.88 5.78
C VAL A 11 1.31 13.38 5.49
N ASP A 12 2.38 12.66 5.14
CA ASP A 12 2.31 11.21 4.91
C ASP A 12 1.95 10.46 6.19
N HIS A 13 2.63 10.78 7.30
CA HIS A 13 2.37 10.15 8.60
C HIS A 13 1.00 10.52 9.16
N LEU A 14 0.53 11.75 8.97
CA LEU A 14 -0.84 12.14 9.32
C LEU A 14 -1.85 11.32 8.52
N THR A 15 -1.65 11.19 7.22
CA THR A 15 -2.52 10.41 6.33
C THR A 15 -2.54 8.94 6.73
N ALA A 16 -1.38 8.30 6.91
CA ALA A 16 -1.28 6.94 7.42
C ALA A 16 -1.95 6.79 8.79
N GLY A 17 -1.77 7.76 9.70
CA GLY A 17 -2.45 7.79 11.01
C GLY A 17 -3.96 7.85 10.91
N ILE A 18 -4.50 8.64 9.98
CA ILE A 18 -5.94 8.71 9.71
C ILE A 18 -6.44 7.34 9.21
N LEU A 19 -5.73 6.73 8.26
CA LEU A 19 -6.10 5.42 7.71
C LEU A 19 -6.02 4.30 8.76
N LYS A 20 -5.05 4.34 9.68
CA LYS A 20 -4.96 3.39 10.80
C LYS A 20 -6.12 3.55 11.78
N LYS A 21 -6.50 4.79 12.09
CA LYS A 21 -7.45 5.11 13.16
C LYS A 21 -8.92 5.04 12.72
N TYR A 22 -9.22 5.41 11.49
CA TYR A 22 -10.60 5.60 11.02
C TYR A 22 -10.93 4.60 9.91
N ASN A 23 -11.58 3.49 10.29
CA ASN A 23 -11.95 2.41 9.36
C ASN A 23 -12.79 2.90 8.17
N ASP A 24 -13.70 3.88 8.33
CA ASP A 24 -14.49 4.39 7.21
C ASP A 24 -13.63 5.08 6.15
N LYS A 25 -12.57 5.79 6.58
CA LYS A 25 -11.60 6.42 5.68
C LYS A 25 -10.73 5.38 5.00
N LEU A 26 -10.30 4.36 5.74
CA LEU A 26 -9.59 3.22 5.17
C LEU A 26 -10.45 2.45 4.15
N LEU A 27 -11.72 2.23 4.46
CA LEU A 27 -12.65 1.50 3.59
C LEU A 27 -12.83 2.25 2.28
N SER A 28 -13.10 3.56 2.37
CA SER A 28 -13.22 4.42 1.21
C SER A 28 -11.93 4.42 0.37
N ALA A 29 -10.76 4.50 1.02
CA ALA A 29 -9.48 4.50 0.32
C ALA A 29 -9.23 3.16 -0.40
N VAL A 30 -9.41 2.03 0.29
CA VAL A 30 -9.22 0.68 -0.29
C VAL A 30 -10.22 0.44 -1.43
N GLN A 31 -11.49 0.84 -1.27
CA GLN A 31 -12.49 0.72 -2.34
C GLN A 31 -12.15 1.57 -3.57
N ARG A 32 -11.55 2.76 -3.40
CA ARG A 32 -11.06 3.59 -4.52
C ARG A 32 -9.84 2.99 -5.21
N MET A 33 -8.93 2.35 -4.45
CA MET A 33 -7.77 1.66 -5.02
C MET A 33 -8.19 0.41 -5.82
N PHE A 34 -9.25 -0.27 -5.39
CA PHE A 34 -9.74 -1.51 -5.96
C PHE A 34 -11.24 -1.44 -6.28
N PRO A 35 -11.66 -0.58 -7.23
CA PRO A 35 -13.07 -0.37 -7.56
C PRO A 35 -13.79 -1.67 -7.96
N GLU A 36 -13.05 -2.63 -8.51
CA GLU A 36 -13.55 -3.91 -9.00
C GLU A 36 -13.87 -4.94 -7.90
N LEU A 37 -13.38 -4.75 -6.67
CA LEU A 37 -13.43 -5.79 -5.63
C LEU A 37 -14.65 -5.71 -4.68
N ASP A 38 -15.51 -4.69 -4.80
CA ASP A 38 -16.68 -4.47 -3.92
C ASP A 38 -16.40 -4.74 -2.42
N ILE A 39 -15.43 -4.02 -1.88
CA ILE A 39 -14.92 -4.14 -0.51
C ILE A 39 -15.98 -3.65 0.48
N LYS A 40 -16.27 -4.47 1.49
CA LYS A 40 -17.27 -4.20 2.53
C LYS A 40 -16.67 -3.98 3.90
N GLU A 41 -15.53 -4.59 4.17
CA GLU A 41 -14.88 -4.54 5.48
C GLU A 41 -13.39 -4.29 5.30
N VAL A 42 -12.83 -3.48 6.19
CA VAL A 42 -11.39 -3.28 6.31
C VAL A 42 -11.01 -3.22 7.79
N GLN A 43 -9.78 -3.61 8.07
CA GLN A 43 -9.16 -3.49 9.38
C GLN A 43 -7.69 -3.13 9.20
N SER A 44 -7.25 -2.04 9.84
CA SER A 44 -5.83 -1.80 10.04
C SER A 44 -5.30 -2.72 11.15
N LEU A 45 -4.12 -3.29 10.93
CA LEU A 45 -3.43 -4.16 11.88
C LEU A 45 -2.40 -3.42 12.74
N ASP A 46 -2.15 -2.14 12.44
CA ASP A 46 -1.12 -1.36 13.11
C ASP A 46 -1.57 -0.84 14.47
N ASP A 47 -0.61 -0.60 15.35
CA ASP A 47 -0.84 0.24 16.52
C ASP A 47 -1.13 1.68 16.06
N VAL A 48 -2.36 2.13 16.32
CA VAL A 48 -2.84 3.48 15.98
C VAL A 48 -2.03 4.60 16.61
N ASN A 49 -1.26 4.32 17.67
CA ASN A 49 -0.40 5.29 18.35
C ASN A 49 1.03 5.27 17.82
N ARG A 50 1.40 4.29 17.00
CA ARG A 50 2.74 4.16 16.44
C ARG A 50 2.82 4.86 15.07
N ASN A 51 3.09 6.16 15.13
CA ASN A 51 3.55 6.95 14.00
C ASN A 51 4.86 7.66 14.40
N ALA A 52 5.99 6.98 14.17
CA ALA A 52 7.30 7.56 14.40
C ALA A 52 7.76 8.30 13.14
N LEU A 53 7.96 9.62 13.24
CA LEU A 53 8.66 10.39 12.21
C LEU A 53 10.08 9.80 12.04
N GLY A 54 10.53 9.60 10.80
CA GLY A 54 11.77 8.88 10.50
C GLY A 54 11.59 7.40 10.11
N GLU A 55 10.44 6.79 10.35
CA GLU A 55 10.03 5.50 9.73
C GLU A 55 9.24 5.75 8.43
N ARG A 56 8.90 4.69 7.67
CA ARG A 56 8.00 4.84 6.52
C ARG A 56 6.55 4.92 7.00
N ALA A 57 5.75 5.81 6.40
CA ALA A 57 4.32 5.91 6.68
C ALA A 57 3.56 4.76 6.02
N VAL A 58 3.41 3.64 6.75
CA VAL A 58 2.82 2.39 6.25
C VAL A 58 1.55 2.04 7.01
N VAL A 59 0.60 1.42 6.33
CA VAL A 59 -0.61 0.83 6.89
C VAL A 59 -0.74 -0.63 6.45
N HIS A 60 -0.80 -1.55 7.41
CA HIS A 60 -1.09 -2.97 7.21
C HIS A 60 -2.59 -3.20 7.32
N VAL A 61 -3.18 -3.86 6.34
CA VAL A 61 -4.64 -3.94 6.19
C VAL A 61 -5.09 -5.35 5.84
N ILE A 62 -6.19 -5.77 6.46
CA ILE A 62 -7.02 -6.87 5.98
C ILE A 62 -8.30 -6.27 5.42
N ALA A 63 -8.64 -6.61 4.17
CA ALA A 63 -9.90 -6.22 3.54
C ALA A 63 -10.74 -7.45 3.18
N ARG A 64 -12.06 -7.27 3.10
CA ARG A 64 -13.00 -8.32 2.65
C ARG A 64 -14.00 -7.78 1.64
N ASP A 65 -14.20 -8.55 0.55
CA ASP A 65 -15.27 -8.31 -0.42
C ASP A 65 -16.64 -8.78 0.10
N ALA A 66 -17.71 -8.44 -0.62
CA ALA A 66 -19.08 -8.88 -0.32
C ALA A 66 -19.25 -10.42 -0.27
N LYS A 67 -18.37 -11.17 -0.94
CA LYS A 67 -18.34 -12.63 -0.95
C LYS A 67 -17.43 -13.21 0.14
N ARG A 68 -16.97 -12.37 1.08
CA ARG A 68 -16.03 -12.69 2.17
C ARG A 68 -14.64 -13.13 1.70
N GLY A 69 -14.28 -12.86 0.45
CA GLY A 69 -12.92 -13.00 -0.06
C GLY A 69 -11.98 -12.11 0.77
N LYS A 70 -10.94 -12.70 1.35
CA LYS A 70 -9.99 -12.03 2.24
C LYS A 70 -8.81 -11.52 1.42
N TYR A 71 -8.40 -10.27 1.65
CA TYR A 71 -7.29 -9.64 0.96
C TYR A 71 -6.30 -9.06 1.98
N GLY A 72 -5.01 -9.25 1.73
CA GLY A 72 -3.94 -8.67 2.53
C GLY A 72 -3.33 -7.48 1.82
N LEU A 73 -3.19 -6.34 2.48
CA LEU A 73 -2.59 -5.15 1.88
C LEU A 73 -1.53 -4.54 2.79
N ILE A 74 -0.45 -4.08 2.19
CA ILE A 74 0.47 -3.11 2.79
C ILE A 74 0.38 -1.83 1.96
N ILE A 75 0.01 -0.72 2.58
CA ILE A 75 -0.18 0.57 1.92
C ILE A 75 0.89 1.54 2.44
N GLN A 76 1.85 1.91 1.59
CA GLN A 76 2.78 2.99 1.89
C GLN A 76 2.20 4.32 1.39
N VAL A 77 2.15 5.31 2.27
CA VAL A 77 1.76 6.69 1.95
C VAL A 77 3.02 7.53 1.72
N GLY A 78 3.06 8.25 0.61
CA GLY A 78 4.13 9.16 0.27
C GLY A 78 5.13 8.58 -0.73
N SER A 79 5.90 9.50 -1.32
CA SER A 79 6.97 9.17 -2.24
C SER A 79 8.15 8.49 -1.55
N GLN A 80 8.95 7.83 -2.37
CA GLN A 80 10.19 7.21 -1.95
C GLN A 80 11.21 8.26 -1.48
N ARG A 81 12.07 7.91 -0.50
CA ARG A 81 13.15 8.82 -0.08
C ARG A 81 14.21 8.90 -1.17
N ALA A 82 14.87 10.05 -1.28
CA ALA A 82 15.91 10.27 -2.28
C ALA A 82 16.98 9.17 -2.23
N GLY A 83 17.23 8.54 -3.39
CA GLY A 83 18.24 7.48 -3.55
C GLY A 83 17.80 6.06 -3.17
N GLU A 84 16.57 5.86 -2.70
CA GLU A 84 16.05 4.49 -2.52
C GLU A 84 15.58 3.90 -3.87
N ASN A 85 15.56 2.57 -3.98
CA ASN A 85 15.04 1.84 -5.13
C ASN A 85 13.63 1.31 -4.82
N ILE A 86 12.58 1.84 -5.48
CA ILE A 86 11.18 1.57 -5.09
C ILE A 86 10.81 0.10 -5.23
N LEU A 87 11.46 -0.58 -6.18
CA LEU A 87 11.25 -2.00 -6.41
C LEU A 87 11.88 -2.85 -5.30
N GLU A 88 13.00 -2.43 -4.72
CA GLU A 88 13.58 -3.10 -3.54
C GLU A 88 12.69 -2.94 -2.31
N VAL A 89 12.11 -1.75 -2.11
CA VAL A 89 11.14 -1.52 -1.03
C VAL A 89 9.90 -2.38 -1.23
N ALA A 90 9.36 -2.42 -2.45
CA ALA A 90 8.24 -3.27 -2.80
C ALA A 90 8.52 -4.76 -2.52
N ASN A 91 9.69 -5.26 -2.91
CA ASN A 91 10.11 -6.64 -2.63
C ASN A 91 10.15 -6.91 -1.11
N GLY A 92 10.66 -5.95 -0.32
CA GLY A 92 10.64 -6.05 1.14
C GLY A 92 9.24 -6.25 1.70
N TYR A 93 8.27 -5.43 1.28
CA TYR A 93 6.87 -5.58 1.73
C TYR A 93 6.21 -6.87 1.24
N GLN A 94 6.53 -7.33 0.03
CA GLN A 94 6.07 -8.64 -0.43
C GLN A 94 6.56 -9.75 0.49
N GLU A 95 7.83 -9.74 0.91
CA GLU A 95 8.36 -10.68 1.89
C GLU A 95 7.61 -10.58 3.23
N GLU A 96 7.29 -9.37 3.70
CA GLU A 96 6.53 -9.19 4.95
C GLU A 96 5.17 -9.90 4.92
N ILE A 97 4.44 -9.78 3.81
CA ILE A 97 3.15 -10.47 3.61
C ILE A 97 3.37 -11.99 3.59
N ILE A 98 4.33 -12.47 2.80
CA ILE A 98 4.62 -13.90 2.62
C ILE A 98 4.96 -14.56 3.96
N PHE A 99 5.76 -13.89 4.80
CA PHE A 99 6.15 -14.41 6.11
C PHE A 99 5.09 -14.16 7.20
N GLY A 100 3.85 -13.84 6.82
CA GLY A 100 2.69 -13.83 7.71
C GLY A 100 2.60 -12.62 8.65
N ARG A 101 3.29 -11.51 8.35
CA ARG A 101 3.27 -10.31 9.20
C ARG A 101 1.93 -9.58 9.22
N LEU A 102 1.00 -9.95 8.34
CA LEU A 102 -0.41 -9.53 8.40
C LEU A 102 -1.25 -10.36 9.39
N GLY A 103 -0.61 -11.13 10.28
CA GLY A 103 -1.30 -11.90 11.33
C GLY A 103 -1.95 -13.20 10.85
N CYS A 104 -1.77 -13.58 9.59
CA CYS A 104 -2.14 -14.88 9.04
C CYS A 104 -1.25 -15.26 7.85
N PRO A 105 -1.17 -16.55 7.48
CA PRO A 105 -0.44 -17.01 6.30
C PRO A 105 -0.94 -16.40 4.98
N GLU A 106 -0.07 -16.31 3.98
CA GLU A 106 -0.38 -15.77 2.66
C GLU A 106 -1.52 -16.56 1.98
N GLU A 107 -1.57 -17.87 2.19
CA GLU A 107 -2.52 -18.80 1.57
C GLU A 107 -3.97 -18.57 2.01
N GLU A 108 -4.19 -17.82 3.10
CA GLU A 108 -5.53 -17.41 3.52
C GLU A 108 -6.09 -16.24 2.70
N PHE A 109 -5.23 -15.54 1.95
CA PHE A 109 -5.65 -14.43 1.11
C PHE A 109 -6.03 -14.92 -0.28
N LYS A 110 -7.16 -14.42 -0.78
CA LYS A 110 -7.57 -14.57 -2.18
C LYS A 110 -6.57 -13.86 -3.11
N ALA A 111 -6.06 -12.72 -2.66
CA ALA A 111 -4.92 -12.03 -3.24
C ALA A 111 -4.30 -11.11 -2.18
N ALA A 112 -3.01 -10.83 -2.33
CA ALA A 112 -2.32 -9.84 -1.53
C ALA A 112 -1.72 -8.74 -2.42
N TYR A 113 -1.67 -7.52 -1.86
CA TYR A 113 -1.26 -6.31 -2.57
C TYR A 113 -0.25 -5.51 -1.77
N VAL A 114 0.73 -4.95 -2.46
CA VAL A 114 1.56 -3.87 -1.92
C VAL A 114 1.19 -2.61 -2.71
N VAL A 115 0.74 -1.58 -2.01
CA VAL A 115 0.25 -0.34 -2.64
C VAL A 115 1.11 0.83 -2.21
N PHE A 116 1.55 1.62 -3.17
CA PHE A 116 2.27 2.86 -2.95
C PHE A 116 1.41 4.03 -3.41
N LEU A 117 1.14 4.97 -2.51
CA LEU A 117 0.50 6.25 -2.82
C LEU A 117 1.59 7.31 -3.02
N CYS A 118 2.07 7.44 -4.25
CA CYS A 118 3.21 8.26 -4.64
C CYS A 118 2.79 9.71 -4.94
N ARG A 119 3.49 10.69 -4.36
CA ARG A 119 3.32 12.09 -4.76
C ARG A 119 3.86 12.35 -6.15
N GLU A 120 5.09 11.90 -6.39
CA GLU A 120 5.74 12.02 -7.69
C GLU A 120 5.45 10.78 -8.53
N ASP A 121 5.38 10.96 -9.86
CA ASP A 121 5.24 9.85 -10.78
C ASP A 121 6.46 8.90 -10.66
N PRO A 122 6.25 7.65 -10.17
CA PRO A 122 7.35 6.73 -9.88
C PRO A 122 8.12 6.28 -11.14
N PHE A 123 7.54 6.44 -12.34
CA PHE A 123 8.16 5.99 -13.59
C PHE A 123 8.26 7.10 -14.65
N GLY A 124 7.76 8.31 -14.36
CA GLY A 124 7.78 9.46 -15.27
C GLY A 124 7.01 9.23 -16.58
N LYS A 125 5.92 8.44 -16.56
CA LYS A 125 5.12 8.10 -17.74
C LYS A 125 3.75 8.79 -17.79
N GLY A 126 3.43 9.64 -16.82
CA GLY A 126 2.16 10.36 -16.67
C GLY A 126 0.96 9.46 -16.40
N LYS A 127 1.15 8.23 -15.89
CA LYS A 127 0.02 7.36 -15.57
C LYS A 127 -0.41 7.52 -14.12
N PHE A 128 -1.72 7.41 -13.91
CA PHE A 128 -2.33 7.38 -12.60
C PHE A 128 -2.00 6.10 -11.83
N ARG A 129 -2.17 4.93 -12.45
CA ARG A 129 -1.96 3.62 -11.83
C ARG A 129 -0.93 2.82 -12.62
N TYR A 130 0.03 2.26 -11.90
CA TYR A 130 1.01 1.32 -12.43
C TYR A 130 0.88 -0.01 -11.73
N GLU A 131 0.70 -1.07 -12.51
CA GLU A 131 0.75 -2.43 -11.99
C GLU A 131 2.14 -3.01 -12.24
N TYR A 132 2.76 -3.48 -11.18
CA TYR A 132 4.03 -4.18 -11.22
C TYR A 132 3.82 -5.62 -10.73
N PHE A 133 3.86 -6.53 -11.69
CA PHE A 133 3.88 -7.95 -11.43
C PHE A 133 5.33 -8.37 -11.21
N GLY A 134 5.77 -8.26 -9.95
CA GLY A 134 7.02 -8.90 -9.53
C GLY A 134 6.91 -10.42 -9.64
N GLY A 135 8.05 -11.09 -9.66
CA GLY A 135 8.12 -12.54 -9.64
C GLY A 135 9.07 -13.03 -8.53
N LYS A 136 8.61 -13.99 -7.72
CA LYS A 136 9.46 -14.72 -6.77
C LYS A 136 10.33 -15.67 -7.57
N TYR A 137 11.61 -15.32 -7.75
CA TYR A 137 12.59 -16.24 -8.33
C TYR A 137 13.06 -17.22 -7.25
N ASP A 138 12.57 -18.45 -7.31
CA ASP A 138 13.07 -19.53 -6.47
C ASP A 138 14.40 -20.06 -7.03
N LYS A 139 15.51 -19.69 -6.38
CA LYS A 139 16.86 -20.14 -6.76
C LYS A 139 17.05 -21.67 -6.69
N ARG A 140 16.23 -22.40 -5.92
CA ARG A 140 16.32 -23.86 -5.77
C ARG A 140 15.59 -24.58 -6.90
N THR A 141 14.46 -24.03 -7.34
CA THR A 141 13.62 -24.67 -8.38
C THR A 141 13.74 -24.02 -9.76
N GLY A 142 14.39 -22.86 -9.86
CA GLY A 142 14.54 -22.07 -11.09
C GLY A 142 13.22 -21.46 -11.59
N LYS A 143 12.17 -21.48 -10.77
CA LYS A 143 10.84 -21.04 -11.14
C LYS A 143 10.56 -19.64 -10.62
N THR A 144 9.93 -18.84 -11.46
CA THR A 144 9.36 -17.55 -11.05
C THR A 144 7.89 -17.74 -10.72
N THR A 145 7.50 -17.62 -9.45
CA THR A 145 6.08 -17.60 -9.06
C THR A 145 5.57 -16.16 -9.02
N PRO A 146 4.26 -15.92 -9.25
CA PRO A 146 3.68 -14.60 -9.09
C PRO A 146 3.97 -14.08 -7.67
N ALA A 147 4.50 -12.87 -7.55
CA ALA A 147 4.62 -12.19 -6.26
C ALA A 147 3.32 -11.41 -5.97
N PRO A 148 3.07 -10.97 -4.71
CA PRO A 148 1.93 -10.11 -4.40
C PRO A 148 1.81 -8.94 -5.38
N ASN A 149 0.61 -8.56 -5.77
CA ASN A 149 0.42 -7.54 -6.80
C ASN A 149 0.91 -6.18 -6.28
N VAL A 150 1.94 -5.61 -6.89
CA VAL A 150 2.43 -4.29 -6.49
C VAL A 150 1.74 -3.24 -7.35
N ILE A 151 1.18 -2.21 -6.71
CA ILE A 151 0.46 -1.14 -7.38
C ILE A 151 1.03 0.19 -6.92
N PHE A 152 1.30 1.07 -7.86
CA PHE A 152 1.69 2.45 -7.58
C PHE A 152 0.61 3.39 -8.09
N PHE A 153 0.15 4.29 -7.23
CA PHE A 153 -0.78 5.38 -7.57
C PHE A 153 -0.03 6.70 -7.55
N ASN A 154 -0.09 7.43 -8.65
CA ASN A 154 0.40 8.80 -8.73
C ASN A 154 -0.71 9.76 -8.27
N LEU A 155 -0.50 10.40 -7.12
CA LEU A 155 -1.46 11.30 -6.49
C LEU A 155 -1.52 12.69 -7.16
N ASP A 156 -0.46 13.10 -7.86
CA ASP A 156 -0.37 14.42 -8.50
C ASP A 156 -0.92 14.43 -9.94
N ASN A 157 -1.59 13.36 -10.38
CA ASN A 157 -2.30 13.39 -11.65
C ASN A 157 -3.62 14.15 -11.48
N GLU A 158 -3.61 15.45 -11.81
CA GLU A 158 -4.70 16.43 -11.59
C GLU A 158 -6.07 16.01 -12.17
N ASP A 159 -6.12 14.99 -13.03
CA ASP A 159 -7.34 14.55 -13.71
C ASP A 159 -8.20 13.53 -12.91
N GLU A 160 -7.72 12.97 -11.79
CA GLU A 160 -8.51 12.04 -10.95
C GLU A 160 -8.38 12.35 -9.45
N GLU A 161 -9.44 12.90 -8.82
CA GLU A 161 -9.49 13.12 -7.38
C GLU A 161 -9.45 11.79 -6.59
N ILE A 162 -8.36 11.55 -5.86
CA ILE A 162 -8.19 10.35 -5.01
C ILE A 162 -8.66 10.57 -3.56
N PHE A 163 -8.92 11.82 -3.14
CA PHE A 163 -9.25 12.15 -1.75
C PHE A 163 -10.55 12.95 -1.60
#